data_AF-A0A925EMW9-F1
#
_entry.id   AF-A0A925EMW9-F1
#
_cell.length_a   1.000
_cell.length_b   1.000
_cell.length_c   1.000
_cell.angle_alpha   90.00
_cell.angle_beta   90.00
_cell.angle_gamma   90.00
#
_symmetry.space_group_name_H-M   'P 1'
#
loop_
_entity.id
_entity.type
_entity.pdbx_description
1 polymer ?
#
loop_
_entity_poly.entity_id
_entity_poly.type
_entity_poly.pdbx_seq_one_letter_code
_entity_poly.pdbx_strand_id
1 'polypeptide(L)' 'RVELGRVYTQAELGHFGELEMLGEREVRFCVQREDLTRTVSQLLAELDVIDLSVADPPVEEVIGRVFQAGVVA' A
#
# COMPACT_ATOMS: atom_id res chain seq x y z
N ARG A 1 -5.62 2.97 0.73
CA ARG A 1 -6.25 2.88 -0.61
C ARG A 1 -5.97 4.18 -1.33
N VAL A 2 -5.61 4.10 -2.60
CA VAL A 2 -5.27 5.25 -3.43
C VAL A 2 -6.03 5.13 -4.75
N GLU A 3 -6.75 6.17 -5.13
CA GLU A 3 -7.39 6.31 -6.44
C GLU A 3 -6.50 7.15 -7.34
N LEU A 4 -6.27 6.66 -8.56
CA LEU A 4 -5.33 7.19 -9.53
C LEU A 4 -6.09 7.77 -10.72
N GLY A 5 -5.67 8.94 -11.21
CA GLY A 5 -6.31 9.62 -12.34
C GLY A 5 -6.01 8.94 -13.68
N ARG A 6 -4.99 8.08 -13.71
CA ARG A 6 -4.62 7.23 -14.85
C ARG A 6 -4.24 5.83 -14.40
N VAL A 7 -4.15 4.92 -15.35
CA VAL A 7 -3.66 3.56 -15.13
C VAL A 7 -2.14 3.61 -14.95
N TYR A 8 -1.64 2.97 -13.89
CA TYR A 8 -0.21 2.79 -13.64
C TYR A 8 0.15 1.31 -13.66
N THR A 9 1.37 1.00 -14.06
CA THR A 9 1.87 -0.38 -14.09
C THR A 9 2.42 -0.80 -12.72
N GLN A 10 2.40 -2.10 -12.42
CA GLN A 10 2.99 -2.64 -11.19
C GLN A 10 4.46 -2.23 -11.00
N ALA A 11 5.22 -2.10 -12.10
CA ALA A 11 6.61 -1.69 -12.06
C ALA A 11 6.76 -0.23 -11.57
N GLU A 12 5.87 0.67 -11.95
CA GLU A 12 5.87 2.05 -11.46
C GLU A 12 5.50 2.09 -9.98
N LEU A 13 4.52 1.28 -9.57
CA LEU A 13 3.97 1.30 -8.22
C LEU A 13 4.80 0.54 -7.18
N GLY A 14 5.62 -0.42 -7.61
CA GLY A 14 6.38 -1.29 -6.71
C GLY A 14 7.41 -0.58 -5.83
N HIS A 15 7.73 0.68 -6.11
CA HIS A 15 8.70 1.47 -5.37
C HIS A 15 8.11 2.18 -4.14
N PHE A 16 6.78 2.31 -4.06
CA PHE A 16 6.12 3.04 -2.97
C PHE A 16 5.82 2.18 -1.75
N GLY A 17 5.81 0.85 -1.91
CA GLY A 17 5.47 -0.07 -0.83
C GLY A 17 5.11 -1.47 -1.34
N GLU A 18 4.60 -2.30 -0.43
CA GLU A 18 4.08 -3.61 -0.77
C GLU A 18 2.71 -3.42 -1.43
N LEU A 19 2.63 -3.69 -2.74
CA LEU A 19 1.38 -3.57 -3.50
C LEU A 19 0.50 -4.79 -3.21
N GLU A 20 -0.52 -4.61 -2.37
CA GLU A 20 -1.47 -5.67 -2.02
C GLU A 20 -2.57 -5.85 -3.07
N MET A 21 -2.92 -4.77 -3.77
CA MET A 21 -3.96 -4.79 -4.80
C MET A 21 -3.65 -3.79 -5.89
N LEU A 22 -3.76 -4.24 -7.14
CA LEU A 22 -3.66 -3.41 -8.34
C LEU A 22 -4.94 -3.56 -9.17
N GLY A 23 -5.80 -2.54 -9.15
CA GLY A 23 -6.92 -2.39 -10.07
C GLY A 23 -6.57 -1.47 -11.23
N GLU A 24 -7.57 -1.14 -12.06
CA GLU A 24 -7.38 -0.23 -13.20
C GLU A 24 -7.06 1.20 -12.76
N ARG A 25 -7.71 1.66 -11.68
CA ARG A 25 -7.53 3.01 -11.11
C ARG A 25 -7.54 3.04 -9.58
N GLU A 26 -7.69 1.89 -8.92
CA GLU A 26 -7.61 1.79 -7.47
C GLU A 26 -6.44 0.87 -7.10
N VAL A 27 -5.63 1.30 -6.15
CA VAL A 27 -4.51 0.52 -5.63
C VAL A 27 -4.47 0.51 -4.10
N ARG A 28 -3.95 -0.57 -3.54
CA ARG A 28 -3.72 -0.69 -2.10
C ARG A 28 -2.25 -0.99 -1.85
N PHE A 29 -1.64 -0.13 -1.03
CA PHE A 29 -0.27 -0.32 -0.54
C PHE A 29 -0.31 -0.67 0.94
N CYS A 30 0.50 -1.64 1.32
CA CYS A 30 0.89 -1.88 2.68
C CYS A 30 2.32 -1.34 2.87
N VAL A 31 2.49 -0.48 3.86
CA VAL A 31 3.77 0.13 4.19
C VAL A 31 4.00 0.06 5.68
N GLN A 32 5.28 0.09 6.07
CA GLN A 32 5.61 0.20 7.47
C GLN A 32 5.16 1.54 8.03
N ARG A 33 4.73 1.54 9.28
CA ARG A 33 4.18 2.74 9.94
C ARG A 33 5.19 3.88 10.02
N GLU A 34 6.48 3.55 10.10
CA GLU A 34 7.59 4.52 10.08
C GLU A 34 7.77 5.21 8.73
N ASP A 35 7.49 4.52 7.62
CA ASP A 35 7.60 5.06 6.27
C ASP A 35 6.31 5.73 5.77
N LEU A 36 5.19 5.57 6.48
CA LEU A 36 3.87 6.03 6.04
C LEU A 36 3.88 7.49 5.53
N THR A 37 4.38 8.43 6.34
CA THR A 37 4.41 9.85 5.98
C THR A 37 5.28 10.11 4.75
N ARG A 38 6.42 9.42 4.65
CA ARG A 38 7.34 9.54 3.52
C ARG A 38 6.72 8.97 2.25
N THR A 39 6.17 7.76 2.30
CA THR A 39 5.49 7.14 1.17
C THR A 39 4.33 7.99 0.69
N VAL A 40 3.46 8.47 1.60
CA VAL A 40 2.33 9.33 1.21
C VAL A 40 2.81 10.60 0.50
N SER A 41 3.89 11.22 0.99
CA SER A 41 4.48 12.40 0.34
C SER A 41 5.00 12.08 -1.07
N GLN A 42 5.65 10.93 -1.25
CA GLN A 42 6.14 10.48 -2.56
C GLN A 42 4.99 10.15 -3.52
N LEU A 43 3.97 9.44 -3.06
CA LEU A 43 2.78 9.12 -3.84
C LEU A 43 2.11 10.40 -4.37
N LEU A 44 1.92 11.40 -3.51
CA LEU A 44 1.31 12.68 -3.89
C LEU A 44 2.20 13.54 -4.81
N ALA A 45 3.52 13.33 -4.78
CA ALA A 45 4.46 14.08 -5.60
C ALA A 45 4.68 13.45 -7.00
N GLU A 46 4.67 12.12 -7.07
CA GLU A 46 5.04 11.36 -8.28
C GLU A 46 3.83 10.79 -9.01
N LEU A 47 2.72 10.53 -8.32
CA LEU A 47 1.50 9.97 -8.91
C LEU A 47 0.40 11.03 -9.00
N ASP A 48 -0.41 10.87 -10.04
CA ASP A 48 -1.66 11.60 -10.26
C ASP A 48 -2.75 11.00 -9.35
N VAL A 49 -2.68 11.32 -8.06
CA VAL A 49 -3.60 10.85 -7.03
C VAL A 49 -4.88 11.69 -7.03
N ILE A 50 -6.02 11.03 -7.18
CA ILE A 50 -7.35 11.66 -7.12
C ILE A 50 -7.91 11.61 -5.70
N ASP A 51 -7.78 10.45 -5.05
CA ASP A 51 -8.19 10.23 -3.67
C ASP A 51 -7.17 9.36 -2.94
N LEU A 52 -6.91 9.66 -1.67
CA LEU A 52 -6.03 8.86 -0.82
C LEU A 52 -6.66 8.70 0.55
N SER A 53 -6.88 7.45 0.92
CA SER A 53 -7.42 7.06 2.22
C SER A 53 -6.43 6.14 2.92
N VAL A 54 -5.90 6.57 4.06
CA VAL A 54 -5.06 5.74 4.94
C VAL A 54 -5.97 5.03 5.94
N ALA A 55 -5.86 3.71 6.02
CA ALA A 55 -6.54 2.89 7.00
C ALA A 55 -5.55 1.87 7.55
N ASP A 56 -5.58 1.62 8.86
CA ASP A 56 -4.88 0.50 9.45
C ASP A 56 -5.54 -0.83 9.01
N PRO A 57 -4.77 -1.89 8.75
CA PRO A 57 -5.34 -3.20 8.43
C PRO A 57 -6.17 -3.72 9.62
N PRO A 58 -7.26 -4.47 9.37
CA PRO A 58 -8.02 -5.09 10.44
C PRO A 58 -7.11 -5.99 11.28
N VAL A 59 -7.36 -6.04 12.59
CA VAL A 59 -6.55 -6.85 13.53
C VAL A 59 -6.45 -8.33 13.10
N GLU A 60 -7.48 -8.84 12.42
CA GLU A 60 -7.54 -10.21 11.88
C GLU A 60 -6.45 -10.48 10.83
N GLU A 61 -6.15 -9.52 9.95
CA GLU A 61 -5.08 -9.64 8.93
C GLU A 61 -3.68 -9.57 9.56
N VAL A 62 -3.53 -8.78 10.64
CA VAL A 62 -2.27 -8.68 11.39
C VAL A 62 -1.94 -9.99 12.10
N ILE A 63 -2.94 -10.64 12.71
CA ILE A 63 -2.77 -11.96 13.34
C ILE A 63 -2.30 -12.98 12.31
N GLY A 64 -2.93 -13.04 11.14
CA GLY A 64 -2.52 -13.95 10.06
C GLY A 64 -1.03 -13.81 9.69
N ARG A 65 -0.52 -12.58 9.56
CA ARG A 65 0.89 -12.32 9.22
C ARG A 65 1.86 -12.76 10.34
N VAL A 66 1.50 -12.56 11.62
CA VAL A 66 2.33 -13.01 12.76
C VAL A 66 2.36 -14.54 12.87
N PHE A 67 1.24 -15.21 12.61
CA PHE A 67 1.18 -16.69 12.61
C PHE A 67 1.97 -17.30 11.44
N GLN A 68 2.00 -16.65 10.27
CA GLN A 68 2.83 -17.09 9.13
C GLN A 68 4.33 -16.83 9.36
N ALA A 69 4.69 -15.69 9.97
CA ALA A 69 6.08 -15.38 10.34
C ALA A 69 6.57 -16.17 11.58
N GLY A 70 5.65 -16.76 12.34
CA GLY A 70 5.88 -17.40 13.63
C GLY A 70 5.75 -18.92 13.62
N VAL A 71 5.97 -19.61 12.50
CA VAL A 71 6.24 -21.07 12.55
C VAL A 71 7.65 -21.26 13.11
N VAL A 72 7.70 -21.23 14.43
CA VAL A 72 8.80 -21.74 15.26
C VAL A 72 8.88 -23.25 15.00
N ALA A 73 10.01 -23.70 14.45
CA ALA A 73 10.39 -25.11 14.40
C ALA A 73 10.78 -25.64 15.78
#